data_AF-A0A7S2XNG4-F1
#
_entry.id   AF-A0A7S2XNG4-F1
#
_cell.length_a   1.000
_cell.length_b   1.000
_cell.length_c   1.000
_cell.angle_alpha   90.00
_cell.angle_beta   90.00
_cell.angle_gamma   90.00
#
_symmetry.space_group_name_H-M   'P 1'
#
loop_
_entity.id
_entity.type
_entity.pdbx_description
1 polymer ?
#
loop_
_entity_poly.entity_id
_entity_poly.type
_entity_poly.pdbx_seq_one_letter_code
_entity_poly.pdbx_strand_id
1 'polypeptide(L)'
;GTSHGTGKRRKSGDGEGGSVAAEASWAAGTLLVDAGMPLPHPSTASCHMLLPALCTVFTSGYAKLELKREAASALWNAVSEPPPRIQQDPNTNGNTNGYRNGDSSNSMMMMMSTTQDATLEIRDQILKQIAEWDGMIAALTGMLTCYDADAIHLALKLTNVILRRLSPNSPTIYRLFDEAGVADALESVCDQASLAAVSHGSCADSNADMAADLIDDFFDKKNDVVEDDNNNHDMEVFSNPFGPTSSSDTTTPSTYGFGTYTYNNSNWPSSNSGGSFNFGSSGSIQDGSSANHSIS
;
A
#
# COMPACT_ATOMS: atom_id res chain seq x y z
N GLY A 1 -42.32 -26.96 -34.66
CA GLY A 1 -42.27 -25.49 -34.62
C GLY A 1 -41.18 -25.09 -33.66
N THR A 2 -40.01 -24.73 -34.19
CA THR A 2 -38.81 -24.34 -33.43
C THR A 2 -38.77 -22.83 -33.36
N SER A 3 -39.06 -22.25 -32.18
CA SER A 3 -38.98 -20.80 -32.00
C SER A 3 -37.52 -20.39 -31.78
N HIS A 4 -36.95 -19.70 -32.78
CA HIS A 4 -35.70 -18.97 -32.62
C HIS A 4 -35.94 -17.73 -31.76
N GLY A 5 -35.55 -17.81 -30.49
CA GLY A 5 -35.46 -16.65 -29.61
C GLY A 5 -34.19 -15.85 -29.94
N THR A 6 -34.36 -14.73 -30.64
CA THR A 6 -33.27 -13.77 -30.87
C THR A 6 -32.99 -13.02 -29.56
N GLY A 7 -32.09 -13.56 -28.75
CA GLY A 7 -31.59 -12.92 -27.54
C GLY A 7 -30.80 -11.65 -27.90
N LYS A 8 -31.45 -10.49 -27.76
CA LYS A 8 -30.82 -9.18 -27.91
C LYS A 8 -29.82 -8.97 -26.77
N ARG A 9 -28.55 -9.32 -27.02
CA ARG A 9 -27.41 -9.07 -26.13
C ARG A 9 -27.35 -7.56 -25.84
N ARG A 10 -27.79 -7.16 -24.66
CA ARG A 10 -27.62 -5.79 -24.18
C ARG A 10 -26.12 -5.58 -24.00
N LYS A 11 -25.54 -4.69 -24.80
CA LYS A 11 -24.17 -4.22 -24.67
C LYS A 11 -24.11 -3.46 -23.35
N SER A 12 -23.62 -4.08 -22.29
CA SER A 12 -23.48 -3.43 -20.99
C SER A 12 -22.43 -2.33 -21.13
N GLY A 13 -22.80 -1.11 -20.72
CA GLY A 13 -21.98 0.09 -20.79
C GLY A 13 -20.87 0.10 -19.73
N ASP A 14 -20.21 -1.03 -19.50
CA ASP A 14 -19.28 -1.26 -18.37
C ASP A 14 -17.89 -0.66 -18.60
N GLY A 15 -17.72 0.18 -19.62
CA GLY A 15 -16.42 0.74 -20.01
C GLY A 15 -16.08 2.04 -19.28
N GLU A 16 -17.02 2.97 -19.22
CA GLU A 16 -16.69 4.39 -18.97
C GLU A 16 -16.39 4.70 -17.49
N GLY A 17 -17.17 4.11 -16.57
CA GLY A 17 -16.97 4.35 -15.13
C GLY A 17 -15.62 3.85 -14.58
N GLY A 18 -15.04 2.81 -15.19
CA GLY A 18 -13.73 2.30 -14.78
C GLY A 18 -12.59 3.26 -15.10
N SER A 19 -12.65 3.93 -16.25
CA SER A 19 -11.62 4.88 -16.69
C SER A 19 -11.57 6.10 -15.78
N VAL A 20 -12.73 6.65 -15.41
CA VAL A 20 -12.82 7.84 -14.54
C VAL A 20 -12.28 7.53 -13.14
N ALA A 21 -12.60 6.36 -12.59
CA ALA A 21 -12.09 5.95 -11.27
C ALA A 21 -10.57 5.75 -11.27
N ALA A 22 -10.01 5.20 -12.35
CA ALA A 22 -8.57 5.02 -12.49
C ALA A 22 -7.86 6.37 -12.57
N GLU A 23 -8.38 7.31 -13.36
CA GLU A 23 -7.85 8.67 -13.46
C GLU A 23 -7.94 9.44 -12.12
N ALA A 24 -9.04 9.27 -11.38
CA ALA A 24 -9.17 9.85 -10.05
C ALA A 24 -8.16 9.26 -9.06
N SER A 25 -7.87 7.96 -9.15
CA SER A 25 -6.86 7.29 -8.32
C SER A 25 -5.44 7.76 -8.67
N TRP A 26 -5.15 7.91 -9.96
CA TRP A 26 -3.90 8.50 -10.44
C TRP A 26 -3.72 9.93 -9.92
N ALA A 27 -4.76 10.77 -10.04
CA ALA A 27 -4.73 12.14 -9.54
C ALA A 27 -4.53 12.19 -8.02
N ALA A 28 -5.18 11.30 -7.26
CA ALA A 28 -4.93 11.14 -5.83
C ALA A 28 -3.46 10.80 -5.55
N GLY A 29 -2.85 9.93 -6.36
CA GLY A 29 -1.42 9.61 -6.27
C GLY A 29 -0.50 10.82 -6.46
N THR A 30 -0.85 11.77 -7.33
CA THR A 30 -0.07 13.01 -7.50
C THR A 30 -0.15 13.93 -6.27
N LEU A 31 -1.28 13.93 -5.56
CA LEU A 31 -1.46 14.72 -4.34
C LEU A 31 -0.69 14.13 -3.15
N LEU A 32 -0.37 12.84 -3.19
CA LEU A 32 0.26 12.10 -2.10
C LEU A 32 1.79 11.97 -2.22
N VAL A 33 2.42 12.51 -3.26
CA VAL A 33 3.88 12.41 -3.49
C VAL A 33 4.72 12.94 -2.32
N ASP A 34 4.26 14.02 -1.67
CA ASP A 34 4.93 14.63 -0.52
C ASP A 34 4.22 14.28 0.80
N ALA A 35 3.50 13.15 0.85
CA ALA A 35 2.93 12.67 2.09
C ALA A 35 4.05 12.29 3.08
N GLY A 36 3.86 12.62 4.35
CA GLY A 36 4.88 12.44 5.38
C GLY A 36 5.51 13.73 5.86
N MET A 37 5.43 14.81 5.08
CA MET A 37 5.92 16.11 5.50
C MET A 37 5.13 16.62 6.73
N PRO A 38 5.76 17.34 7.68
CA PRO A 38 5.08 17.87 8.86
C PRO A 38 3.85 18.71 8.51
N LEU A 39 2.79 18.60 9.33
CA LEU A 39 1.59 19.42 9.16
C LEU A 39 1.92 20.93 9.27
N PRO A 40 1.22 21.79 8.50
CA PRO A 40 0.03 21.53 7.69
C PRO A 40 0.32 21.26 6.21
N HIS A 41 1.30 20.41 5.86
CA HIS A 41 1.57 20.07 4.46
C HIS A 41 0.34 19.48 3.77
N PRO A 42 -0.10 19.99 2.60
CA PRO A 42 -1.36 19.59 1.97
C PRO A 42 -1.41 18.11 1.58
N SER A 43 -0.30 17.50 1.17
CA SER A 43 -0.22 16.07 0.85
C SER A 43 -0.45 15.19 2.08
N THR A 44 0.24 15.48 3.18
CA THR A 44 0.06 14.80 4.48
C THR A 44 -1.36 15.03 5.00
N ALA A 45 -1.88 16.25 4.90
CA ALA A 45 -3.24 16.54 5.27
C ALA A 45 -4.19 15.66 4.45
N SER A 46 -4.09 15.61 3.12
CA SER A 46 -5.01 14.86 2.25
C SER A 46 -5.08 13.35 2.51
N CYS A 47 -4.05 12.77 3.14
CA CYS A 47 -4.01 11.35 3.50
C CYS A 47 -5.23 10.89 4.31
N HIS A 48 -5.76 11.74 5.20
CA HIS A 48 -6.91 11.39 6.06
C HIS A 48 -8.15 10.97 5.27
N MET A 49 -8.36 11.58 4.10
CA MET A 49 -9.52 11.36 3.25
C MET A 49 -9.21 10.36 2.14
N LEU A 50 -8.01 10.45 1.54
CA LEU A 50 -7.67 9.65 0.37
C LEU A 50 -7.27 8.21 0.71
N LEU A 51 -6.54 7.98 1.81
CA LEU A 51 -6.06 6.63 2.15
C LEU A 51 -7.21 5.62 2.35
N PRO A 52 -8.28 5.93 3.11
CA PRO A 52 -9.39 4.99 3.26
C PRO A 52 -10.05 4.62 1.93
N ALA A 53 -10.24 5.60 1.05
CA ALA A 53 -10.84 5.39 -0.26
C ALA A 53 -9.94 4.52 -1.16
N LEU A 54 -8.64 4.82 -1.20
CA LEU A 54 -7.66 4.06 -1.98
C LEU A 54 -7.52 2.62 -1.47
N CYS A 55 -7.45 2.41 -0.16
CA CYS A 55 -7.39 1.07 0.43
C CYS A 55 -8.67 0.27 0.15
N THR A 56 -9.83 0.89 0.21
CA THR A 56 -11.11 0.26 -0.15
C THR A 56 -11.13 -0.17 -1.62
N VAL A 57 -10.68 0.69 -2.53
CA VAL A 57 -10.58 0.38 -3.96
C VAL A 57 -9.61 -0.79 -4.20
N PHE A 58 -8.45 -0.74 -3.56
CA PHE A 58 -7.39 -1.73 -3.72
C PHE A 58 -7.83 -3.14 -3.24
N THR A 59 -8.48 -3.20 -2.08
CA THR A 59 -8.96 -4.44 -1.45
C THR A 59 -10.28 -4.96 -2.04
N SER A 60 -10.99 -4.14 -2.80
CA SER A 60 -12.25 -4.55 -3.44
C SER A 60 -12.04 -5.70 -4.42
N GLY A 61 -12.80 -6.79 -4.26
CA GLY A 61 -12.84 -7.90 -5.23
C GLY A 61 -13.47 -7.52 -6.58
N TYR A 62 -14.15 -6.37 -6.66
CA TYR A 62 -14.87 -5.91 -7.86
C TYR A 62 -14.09 -4.87 -8.67
N ALA A 63 -13.03 -4.30 -8.10
CA ALA A 63 -12.21 -3.31 -8.81
C ALA A 63 -11.42 -3.98 -9.94
N LYS A 64 -11.43 -3.35 -11.12
CA LYS A 64 -10.63 -3.78 -12.27
C LYS A 64 -9.13 -3.65 -11.95
N LEU A 65 -8.30 -4.47 -12.61
CA LEU A 65 -6.85 -4.48 -12.40
C LEU A 65 -6.22 -3.10 -12.63
N GLU A 66 -6.63 -2.38 -13.68
CA GLU A 66 -6.15 -1.01 -13.97
C GLU A 66 -6.42 -0.06 -12.79
N LEU A 67 -7.63 -0.09 -12.24
CA LEU A 67 -8.00 0.74 -11.09
C LEU A 67 -7.18 0.36 -9.85
N LYS A 68 -6.97 -0.94 -9.61
CA LYS A 68 -6.11 -1.41 -8.51
C LYS A 68 -4.66 -0.97 -8.67
N ARG A 69 -4.14 -1.01 -9.89
CA ARG A 69 -2.77 -0.56 -10.21
C ARG A 69 -2.62 0.94 -9.92
N GLU A 70 -3.56 1.77 -10.34
CA GLU A 70 -3.51 3.22 -10.02
C GLU A 70 -3.68 3.47 -8.52
N ALA A 71 -4.54 2.72 -7.84
CA ALA A 71 -4.67 2.82 -6.38
C ALA A 71 -3.38 2.40 -5.66
N ALA A 72 -2.74 1.32 -6.09
CA ALA A 72 -1.46 0.87 -5.55
C ALA A 72 -0.34 1.89 -5.79
N SER A 73 -0.30 2.50 -6.97
CA SER A 73 0.62 3.58 -7.30
C SER A 73 0.42 4.78 -6.37
N ALA A 74 -0.82 5.18 -6.11
CA ALA A 74 -1.14 6.25 -5.18
C ALA A 74 -0.75 5.93 -3.72
N LEU A 75 -1.00 4.69 -3.27
CA LEU A 75 -0.57 4.22 -1.96
C LEU A 75 0.95 4.19 -1.85
N TRP A 76 1.65 3.75 -2.90
CA TRP A 76 3.12 3.78 -2.95
C TRP A 76 3.65 5.20 -2.85
N ASN A 77 3.11 6.15 -3.60
CA ASN A 77 3.51 7.55 -3.51
C ASN A 77 3.38 8.09 -2.09
N ALA A 78 2.29 7.73 -1.38
CA ALA A 78 2.04 8.15 -0.01
C ALA A 78 3.09 7.65 1.00
N VAL A 79 3.74 6.53 0.72
CA VAL A 79 4.75 5.92 1.61
C VAL A 79 6.16 5.98 1.06
N SER A 80 6.36 6.41 -0.19
CA SER A 80 7.66 6.53 -0.85
C SER A 80 8.46 7.71 -0.34
N GLU A 81 9.78 7.69 -0.51
CA GLU A 81 10.60 8.83 -0.09
C GLU A 81 10.40 9.97 -1.08
N PRO A 82 10.07 11.19 -0.59
CA PRO A 82 9.88 12.31 -1.48
C PRO A 82 11.18 12.54 -2.26
N PRO A 83 11.10 12.89 -3.56
CA PRO A 83 12.29 13.16 -4.35
C PRO A 83 13.19 14.19 -3.64
N PRO A 84 14.53 14.06 -3.74
CA PRO A 84 15.43 15.04 -3.18
C PRO A 84 15.04 16.43 -3.68
N ARG A 85 14.73 17.33 -2.76
CA ARG A 85 14.41 18.71 -3.13
C ARG A 85 15.64 19.26 -3.85
N ILE A 86 15.47 19.63 -5.12
CA ILE A 86 16.47 20.40 -5.84
C ILE A 86 16.59 21.69 -5.04
N GLN A 87 17.63 21.79 -4.20
CA GLN A 87 17.97 23.03 -3.55
C GLN A 87 18.28 23.98 -4.69
N GLN A 88 17.32 24.84 -5.02
CA GLN A 88 17.56 25.92 -5.95
C GLN A 88 18.61 26.79 -5.29
N ASP A 89 19.87 26.59 -5.67
CA ASP A 89 20.97 27.41 -5.19
C ASP A 89 20.57 28.87 -5.43
N PRO A 90 20.29 29.65 -4.37
CA PRO A 90 19.75 30.99 -4.53
C PRO A 90 20.76 31.97 -5.14
N ASN A 91 21.96 31.50 -5.53
CA ASN A 91 23.11 32.30 -5.95
C ASN A 91 23.51 32.15 -7.42
N THR A 92 22.74 31.49 -8.29
CA THR A 92 23.07 31.43 -9.73
C THR A 92 22.62 32.67 -10.53
N ASN A 93 22.28 33.78 -9.87
CA ASN A 93 22.20 35.08 -10.54
C ASN A 93 23.58 35.74 -10.48
N GLY A 94 24.31 35.62 -11.59
CA GLY A 94 25.66 36.12 -11.77
C GLY A 94 25.84 37.58 -11.32
N ASN A 95 26.60 37.75 -10.25
CA ASN A 95 27.48 38.91 -10.12
C ASN A 95 28.71 38.52 -9.29
N THR A 96 29.68 37.92 -9.97
CA THR A 96 31.06 37.80 -9.51
C THR A 96 31.61 39.20 -9.24
N ASN A 97 31.67 39.60 -7.97
CA ASN A 97 32.78 40.31 -7.33
C ASN A 97 32.36 40.82 -5.95
N GLY A 98 32.88 40.20 -4.88
CA GLY A 98 32.72 40.77 -3.55
C GLY A 98 32.98 39.82 -2.39
N TYR A 99 34.26 39.72 -2.00
CA TYR A 99 34.80 39.45 -0.67
C TYR A 99 34.13 38.40 0.25
N ARG A 100 34.90 37.31 0.40
CA ARG A 100 34.94 36.38 1.54
C ARG A 100 34.87 37.07 2.91
N ASN A 101 34.02 36.53 3.79
CA ASN A 101 34.19 36.29 5.24
C ASN A 101 33.11 35.23 5.57
N GLY A 102 33.38 34.00 6.01
CA GLY A 102 34.26 33.56 7.09
C GLY A 102 33.39 33.25 8.32
N ASP A 103 33.15 31.96 8.60
CA ASP A 103 32.61 31.38 9.86
C ASP A 103 31.10 31.44 10.21
N SER A 104 30.21 30.79 9.44
CA SER A 104 28.85 30.47 9.93
C SER A 104 28.25 29.12 9.49
N SER A 105 29.06 28.21 8.94
CA SER A 105 28.56 27.01 8.24
C SER A 105 28.02 25.86 9.12
N ASN A 106 28.16 25.90 10.45
CA ASN A 106 27.81 24.75 11.30
C ASN A 106 26.39 24.78 11.90
N SER A 107 25.72 25.94 11.95
CA SER A 107 24.40 26.05 12.59
C SER A 107 23.25 25.48 11.74
N MET A 108 23.41 25.49 10.41
CA MET A 108 22.36 25.06 9.48
C MET A 108 22.23 23.53 9.39
N MET A 109 23.28 22.78 9.72
CA MET A 109 23.32 21.33 9.56
C MET A 109 22.46 20.59 10.59
N MET A 110 22.32 21.11 11.82
CA MET A 110 21.49 20.47 12.86
C MET A 110 19.98 20.61 12.61
N MET A 111 19.50 21.68 11.98
CA MET A 111 18.06 21.84 11.73
C MET A 111 17.53 20.94 10.61
N MET A 112 18.37 20.50 9.68
CA MET A 112 17.92 19.57 8.63
C MET A 112 17.70 18.15 9.16
N SER A 113 18.52 17.70 10.13
CA SER A 113 18.43 16.33 10.67
C SER A 113 17.09 16.09 11.38
N THR A 114 16.63 17.04 12.21
CA THR A 114 15.38 16.89 12.98
C THR A 114 14.13 16.84 12.11
N THR A 115 14.15 17.47 10.93
CA THR A 115 13.01 17.44 9.99
C THR A 115 12.89 16.12 9.24
N GLN A 116 14.00 15.44 9.02
CA GLN A 116 14.01 14.14 8.32
C GLN A 116 13.42 13.05 9.21
N ASP A 117 13.81 13.01 10.49
CA ASP A 117 13.30 12.04 11.46
C ASP A 117 11.78 12.15 11.63
N ALA A 118 11.26 13.38 11.79
CA ALA A 118 9.83 13.62 11.90
C ALA A 118 9.05 13.19 10.63
N THR A 119 9.65 13.35 9.45
CA THR A 119 9.04 12.96 8.18
C THR A 119 8.95 11.43 8.05
N LEU A 120 9.98 10.71 8.52
CA LEU A 120 9.98 9.25 8.54
C LEU A 120 8.90 8.70 9.47
N GLU A 121 8.77 9.27 10.67
CA GLU A 121 7.77 8.85 11.65
C GLU A 121 6.34 8.97 11.11
N ILE A 122 6.00 10.10 10.48
CA ILE A 122 4.67 10.29 9.87
C ILE A 122 4.42 9.27 8.75
N ARG A 123 5.45 8.97 7.93
CA ARG A 123 5.32 7.93 6.88
C ARG A 123 5.16 6.54 7.45
N ASP A 124 5.83 6.22 8.57
CA ASP A 124 5.63 4.94 9.27
C ASP A 124 4.20 4.82 9.80
N GLN A 125 3.60 5.91 10.29
CA GLN A 125 2.19 5.93 10.71
C GLN A 125 1.25 5.69 9.53
N ILE A 126 1.49 6.35 8.38
CA ILE A 126 0.73 6.13 7.14
C ILE A 126 0.86 4.68 6.68
N LEU A 127 2.09 4.15 6.65
CA LEU A 127 2.37 2.79 6.23
C LEU A 127 1.69 1.76 7.14
N LYS A 128 1.73 1.99 8.46
CA LYS A 128 1.03 1.16 9.43
C LYS A 128 -0.48 1.16 9.18
N GLN A 129 -1.08 2.33 8.93
CA GLN A 129 -2.50 2.43 8.61
C GLN A 129 -2.87 1.64 7.34
N ILE A 130 -2.01 1.67 6.31
CA ILE A 130 -2.21 0.90 5.08
C ILE A 130 -2.10 -0.60 5.36
N ALA A 131 -1.05 -1.03 6.06
CA ALA A 131 -0.79 -2.45 6.34
C ALA A 131 -1.85 -3.10 7.25
N GLU A 132 -2.41 -2.33 8.19
CA GLU A 132 -3.50 -2.76 9.08
C GLU A 132 -4.88 -2.72 8.42
N TRP A 133 -4.99 -2.24 7.17
CA TRP A 133 -6.26 -2.21 6.46
C TRP A 133 -6.74 -3.63 6.12
N ASP A 134 -8.01 -3.91 6.41
CA ASP A 134 -8.58 -5.26 6.25
C ASP A 134 -8.48 -5.74 4.79
N GLY A 135 -7.95 -6.94 4.61
CA GLY A 135 -7.71 -7.54 3.29
C GLY A 135 -6.55 -6.92 2.49
N MET A 136 -5.78 -5.96 3.03
CA MET A 136 -4.65 -5.34 2.32
C MET A 136 -3.61 -6.37 1.88
N ILE A 137 -3.17 -7.22 2.80
CA ILE A 137 -2.13 -8.23 2.53
C ILE A 137 -2.63 -9.25 1.50
N ALA A 138 -3.86 -9.75 1.64
CA ALA A 138 -4.46 -10.64 0.66
C ALA A 138 -4.59 -10.00 -0.74
N ALA A 139 -4.90 -8.70 -0.81
CA ALA A 139 -4.96 -7.96 -2.07
C ALA A 139 -3.57 -7.77 -2.70
N LEU A 140 -2.53 -7.52 -1.89
CA LEU A 140 -1.14 -7.50 -2.35
C LEU A 140 -0.73 -8.87 -2.91
N THR A 141 -1.00 -9.98 -2.19
CA THR A 141 -0.76 -11.35 -2.68
C THR A 141 -1.44 -11.58 -4.03
N GLY A 142 -2.73 -11.23 -4.15
CA GLY A 142 -3.47 -11.38 -5.40
C GLY A 142 -2.83 -10.59 -6.55
N MET A 143 -2.32 -9.39 -6.27
CA MET A 143 -1.64 -8.56 -7.27
C MET A 143 -0.26 -9.11 -7.67
N LEU A 144 0.47 -9.79 -6.77
CA LEU A 144 1.71 -10.49 -7.12
C LEU A 144 1.48 -11.63 -8.12
N THR A 145 0.32 -12.27 -8.08
CA THR A 145 -0.04 -13.38 -8.99
C THR A 145 -0.66 -12.95 -10.32
N CYS A 146 -0.75 -11.65 -10.60
CA CYS A 146 -1.33 -11.16 -11.84
C CYS A 146 -0.31 -11.16 -13.00
N TYR A 147 -0.77 -10.92 -14.23
CA TYR A 147 0.10 -10.88 -15.43
C TYR A 147 0.59 -9.46 -15.79
N ASP A 148 0.19 -8.44 -15.04
CA ASP A 148 0.57 -7.05 -15.28
C ASP A 148 1.87 -6.74 -14.50
N ALA A 149 2.96 -6.53 -15.25
CA ALA A 149 4.29 -6.31 -14.67
C ALA A 149 4.36 -5.06 -13.77
N ASP A 150 3.62 -4.00 -14.10
CA ASP A 150 3.60 -2.76 -13.32
C ASP A 150 2.83 -2.96 -12.01
N ALA A 151 1.73 -3.72 -12.08
CA ALA A 151 0.96 -4.08 -10.89
C ALA A 151 1.78 -4.98 -9.95
N ILE A 152 2.48 -5.99 -10.48
CA ILE A 152 3.42 -6.82 -9.70
C ILE A 152 4.50 -5.94 -9.06
N HIS A 153 5.11 -5.04 -9.83
CA HIS A 153 6.19 -4.18 -9.33
C HIS A 153 5.74 -3.27 -8.17
N LEU A 154 4.53 -2.71 -8.26
CA LEU A 154 3.93 -1.93 -7.18
C LEU A 154 3.61 -2.79 -5.95
N ALA A 155 3.12 -4.01 -6.14
CA ALA A 155 2.86 -4.95 -5.06
C ALA A 155 4.15 -5.33 -4.32
N LEU A 156 5.24 -5.58 -5.06
CA LEU A 156 6.56 -5.88 -4.52
C LEU A 156 7.11 -4.71 -3.72
N LYS A 157 7.01 -3.48 -4.25
CA LYS A 157 7.45 -2.26 -3.54
C LYS A 157 6.70 -2.05 -2.23
N LEU A 158 5.37 -2.19 -2.24
CA LEU A 158 4.55 -2.08 -1.03
C LEU A 158 4.86 -3.20 -0.03
N THR A 159 4.99 -4.44 -0.49
CA THR A 159 5.38 -5.58 0.33
C THR A 159 6.75 -5.36 0.99
N ASN A 160 7.75 -4.93 0.20
CA ASN A 160 9.09 -4.66 0.66
C ASN A 160 9.13 -3.59 1.76
N VAL A 161 8.43 -2.46 1.54
CA VAL A 161 8.43 -1.38 2.53
C VAL A 161 7.68 -1.78 3.81
N ILE A 162 6.57 -2.53 3.71
CA ILE A 162 5.83 -3.05 4.87
C ILE A 162 6.71 -4.02 5.67
N LEU A 163 7.35 -4.99 5.02
CA LEU A 163 8.18 -5.98 5.69
C LEU A 163 9.41 -5.32 6.33
N ARG A 164 10.15 -4.48 5.61
CA ARG A 164 11.37 -3.84 6.16
C ARG A 164 11.09 -2.88 7.30
N ARG A 165 10.02 -2.09 7.23
CA ARG A 165 9.76 -1.03 8.23
C ARG A 165 8.89 -1.51 9.39
N LEU A 166 7.92 -2.39 9.14
CA LEU A 166 6.95 -2.79 10.16
C LEU A 166 7.21 -4.18 10.76
N SER A 167 7.76 -5.14 9.99
CA SER A 167 7.99 -6.51 10.49
C SER A 167 8.88 -6.57 11.74
N PRO A 168 10.02 -5.83 11.82
CA PRO A 168 10.87 -5.86 13.02
C PRO A 168 10.15 -5.46 14.31
N ASN A 169 9.07 -4.69 14.18
CA ASN A 169 8.30 -4.13 15.28
C ASN A 169 6.97 -4.87 15.53
N SER A 170 6.57 -5.79 14.64
CA SER A 170 5.24 -6.41 14.67
C SER A 170 5.27 -7.85 14.12
N PRO A 171 5.40 -8.88 14.98
CA PRO A 171 5.34 -10.28 14.55
C PRO A 171 3.98 -10.64 13.94
N THR A 172 2.93 -9.89 14.29
CA THR A 172 1.60 -10.04 13.71
C THR A 172 1.60 -9.79 12.21
N ILE A 173 2.32 -8.76 11.74
CA ILE A 173 2.38 -8.45 10.30
C ILE A 173 3.04 -9.61 9.57
N TYR A 174 4.18 -10.09 10.07
CA TYR A 174 4.86 -11.24 9.47
C TYR A 174 3.95 -12.47 9.36
N ARG A 175 3.22 -12.81 10.43
CA ARG A 175 2.27 -13.91 10.42
C ARG A 175 1.15 -13.71 9.39
N LEU A 176 0.64 -12.49 9.22
CA LEU A 176 -0.39 -12.22 8.22
C LEU A 176 0.13 -12.41 6.78
N PHE A 177 1.40 -12.09 6.52
CA PHE A 177 2.04 -12.36 5.22
C PHE A 177 2.22 -13.87 4.96
N ASP A 178 2.61 -14.61 5.99
CA ASP A 178 2.73 -16.08 5.98
C ASP A 178 1.38 -16.76 5.71
N GLU A 179 0.35 -16.39 6.48
CA GLU A 179 -1.03 -16.90 6.33
C GLU A 179 -1.65 -16.54 4.97
N ALA A 180 -1.28 -15.41 4.39
CA ALA A 180 -1.74 -14.98 3.07
C ALA A 180 -1.00 -15.66 1.91
N GLY A 181 -0.01 -16.53 2.18
CA GLY A 181 0.75 -17.24 1.13
C GLY A 181 1.61 -16.30 0.27
N VAL A 182 2.19 -15.26 0.88
CA VAL A 182 3.02 -14.30 0.13
C VAL A 182 4.31 -14.94 -0.40
N ALA A 183 4.91 -15.88 0.34
CA ALA A 183 6.09 -16.61 -0.12
C ALA A 183 5.82 -17.34 -1.45
N ASP A 184 4.76 -18.15 -1.51
CA ASP A 184 4.34 -18.85 -2.73
C ASP A 184 4.08 -17.88 -3.90
N ALA A 185 3.49 -16.71 -3.61
CA ALA A 185 3.24 -15.70 -4.62
C ALA A 185 4.54 -15.04 -5.14
N LEU A 186 5.54 -14.82 -4.27
CA LEU A 186 6.85 -14.31 -4.66
C LEU A 186 7.61 -15.34 -5.51
N GLU A 187 7.59 -16.62 -5.13
CA GLU A 187 8.17 -17.71 -5.93
C GLU A 187 7.56 -17.76 -7.33
N SER A 188 6.23 -17.58 -7.43
CA SER A 188 5.55 -17.51 -8.72
C SER A 188 6.05 -16.36 -9.60
N VAL A 189 6.41 -15.20 -9.03
CA VAL A 189 7.00 -14.08 -9.78
C VAL A 189 8.37 -14.47 -10.35
N CYS A 190 9.20 -15.15 -9.56
CA CYS A 190 10.50 -15.66 -10.01
C CYS A 190 10.37 -16.69 -11.15
N ASP A 191 9.40 -17.61 -11.04
CA ASP A 191 9.10 -18.60 -12.08
C ASP A 191 8.63 -17.95 -13.39
N GLN A 192 7.78 -16.92 -13.29
CA GLN A 192 7.30 -16.17 -14.44
C GLN A 192 8.44 -15.48 -15.19
N ALA A 193 9.40 -14.89 -14.48
CA ALA A 193 10.58 -14.28 -15.10
C ALA A 193 11.48 -15.32 -15.77
N SER A 194 11.68 -16.47 -15.13
CA SER A 194 12.45 -17.59 -15.71
C SER A 194 11.82 -18.09 -17.01
N LEU A 195 10.49 -18.15 -17.08
CA LEU A 195 9.76 -18.51 -18.29
C LEU A 195 9.89 -17.42 -19.38
N ALA A 196 9.81 -16.14 -18.99
CA ALA A 196 9.93 -15.02 -19.91
C ALA A 196 11.34 -14.87 -20.50
N ALA A 197 12.39 -15.15 -19.71
CA ALA A 197 13.79 -15.08 -20.13
C ALA A 197 14.13 -16.00 -21.30
N VAL A 198 13.44 -17.15 -21.42
CA VAL A 198 13.57 -18.06 -22.56
C VAL A 198 13.02 -17.44 -23.86
N SER A 199 12.10 -16.48 -23.75
CA SER A 199 11.35 -15.94 -24.89
C SER A 199 11.91 -14.64 -25.47
N HIS A 200 12.24 -13.63 -24.65
CA HIS A 200 12.90 -12.38 -25.06
C HIS A 200 13.28 -11.59 -23.78
N GLY A 201 14.56 -11.30 -23.57
CA GLY A 201 15.03 -10.65 -22.33
C GLY A 201 14.54 -9.21 -22.14
N SER A 202 14.50 -8.78 -20.86
CA SER A 202 14.73 -7.38 -20.40
C SER A 202 13.61 -6.60 -19.65
N CYS A 203 12.67 -7.22 -18.94
CA CYS A 203 11.90 -6.45 -17.92
C CYS A 203 11.37 -7.27 -16.74
N ALA A 204 11.11 -8.57 -16.93
CA ALA A 204 10.71 -9.45 -15.84
C ALA A 204 11.80 -9.61 -14.77
N ASP A 205 13.07 -9.39 -15.16
CA ASP A 205 14.25 -9.60 -14.32
C ASP A 205 14.21 -8.76 -13.04
N SER A 206 13.87 -7.47 -13.13
CA SER A 206 13.86 -6.60 -11.93
C SER A 206 12.80 -6.98 -10.90
N ASN A 207 11.67 -7.56 -11.33
CA ASN A 207 10.63 -8.01 -10.41
C ASN A 207 11.05 -9.32 -9.73
N ALA A 208 11.67 -10.24 -10.48
CA ALA A 208 12.20 -11.48 -9.93
C ALA A 208 13.34 -11.23 -8.95
N ASP A 209 14.27 -10.32 -9.26
CA ASP A 209 15.35 -9.94 -8.34
C ASP A 209 14.79 -9.42 -7.01
N MET A 210 13.81 -8.51 -7.07
CA MET A 210 13.17 -7.99 -5.85
C MET A 210 12.38 -9.06 -5.09
N ALA A 211 11.74 -10.00 -5.80
CA ALA A 211 11.02 -11.10 -5.17
C ALA A 211 11.98 -12.08 -4.47
N ALA A 212 13.09 -12.43 -5.12
CA ALA A 212 14.14 -13.26 -4.54
C ALA A 212 14.76 -12.60 -3.30
N ASP A 213 15.11 -11.31 -3.37
CA ASP A 213 15.60 -10.55 -2.21
C ASP A 213 14.63 -10.60 -1.02
N LEU A 214 13.32 -10.54 -1.28
CA LEU A 214 12.30 -10.63 -0.23
C LEU A 214 12.18 -12.03 0.37
N ILE A 215 12.29 -13.07 -0.46
CA ILE A 215 12.29 -14.48 0.00
C ILE A 215 13.49 -14.70 0.92
N ASP A 216 14.69 -14.33 0.48
CA ASP A 216 15.95 -14.51 1.22
C ASP A 216 15.94 -13.72 2.54
N ASP A 217 15.45 -12.48 2.52
CA ASP A 217 15.47 -11.63 3.71
C ASP A 217 14.47 -12.03 4.79
N PHE A 218 13.28 -12.52 4.41
CA PHE A 218 12.16 -12.68 5.33
C PHE A 218 11.60 -14.10 5.44
N PHE A 219 11.69 -14.93 4.40
CA PHE A 219 10.98 -16.21 4.34
C PHE A 219 11.91 -17.43 4.43
N ASP A 220 13.14 -17.36 3.93
CA ASP A 220 14.06 -18.51 3.91
C ASP A 220 14.74 -18.78 5.27
N LYS A 221 14.82 -17.76 6.14
CA LYS A 221 15.49 -17.86 7.46
C LYS A 221 14.79 -18.78 8.48
N LYS A 222 13.61 -19.32 8.17
CA LYS A 222 12.86 -20.21 9.09
C LYS A 222 13.50 -21.61 9.23
N ASN A 223 14.39 -22.02 8.33
CA ASN A 223 14.97 -23.37 8.34
C ASN A 223 16.39 -23.45 8.93
N ASP A 224 17.06 -22.31 9.16
CA ASP A 224 18.46 -22.27 9.62
C ASP A 224 18.63 -21.94 11.10
N VAL A 225 17.54 -21.75 11.85
CA VAL A 225 17.61 -21.90 13.31
C VAL A 225 17.70 -23.39 13.59
N VAL A 226 18.91 -23.92 13.33
CA VAL A 226 19.43 -25.12 13.95
C VAL A 226 18.96 -25.05 15.40
N GLU A 227 18.09 -26.00 15.76
CA GLU A 227 17.90 -26.39 17.14
C GLU A 227 19.30 -26.75 17.64
N ASP A 228 20.02 -25.73 18.12
CA ASP A 228 21.17 -25.95 18.97
C ASP A 228 20.53 -26.49 20.23
N ASP A 229 20.36 -27.81 20.18
CA ASP A 229 20.21 -28.78 21.24
C ASP A 229 21.10 -28.33 22.40
N ASN A 230 20.63 -27.31 23.11
CA ASN A 230 21.01 -27.07 24.49
C ASN A 230 20.27 -28.13 25.30
N ASN A 231 20.81 -29.32 25.09
CA ASN A 231 20.82 -30.51 25.89
C ASN A 231 21.43 -30.19 27.26
N ASN A 232 20.94 -29.15 27.93
CA ASN A 232 21.05 -28.99 29.37
C ASN A 232 19.95 -29.85 30.00
N HIS A 233 20.20 -31.15 29.94
CA HIS A 233 19.91 -32.03 31.05
C HIS A 233 20.53 -31.44 32.32
N ASP A 234 19.77 -30.64 33.08
CA ASP A 234 20.14 -30.40 34.47
C ASP A 234 18.91 -30.31 35.40
N MET A 235 18.91 -31.31 36.28
CA MET A 235 18.17 -31.55 37.53
C MET A 235 16.67 -31.21 37.64
N GLU A 236 15.87 -32.28 37.54
CA GLU A 236 14.68 -32.42 38.37
C GLU A 236 15.08 -32.51 39.87
N VAL A 237 15.02 -31.39 40.59
CA VAL A 237 14.86 -31.41 42.06
C VAL A 237 13.37 -31.38 42.37
N PHE A 238 12.79 -32.57 42.48
CA PHE A 238 11.49 -32.81 43.09
C PHE A 238 11.54 -32.45 44.57
N SER A 239 10.94 -31.33 44.98
CA SER A 239 10.47 -31.08 46.35
C SER A 239 9.52 -29.86 46.40
N ASN A 240 8.21 -30.04 46.18
CA ASN A 240 7.27 -30.14 47.31
C ASN A 240 5.79 -30.25 46.88
N PRO A 241 4.98 -31.00 47.66
CA PRO A 241 3.53 -31.11 47.52
C PRO A 241 2.79 -30.03 48.36
N PHE A 242 1.47 -29.93 48.18
CA PHE A 242 0.49 -29.00 48.80
C PHE A 242 0.30 -27.66 48.07
N GLY A 243 -0.88 -27.28 47.56
CA GLY A 243 -2.23 -27.84 47.67
C GLY A 243 -3.23 -27.09 46.76
N PRO A 244 -4.52 -27.48 46.77
CA PRO A 244 -5.50 -27.11 45.75
C PRO A 244 -6.41 -25.96 46.19
N THR A 245 -6.83 -25.11 45.26
CA THR A 245 -8.15 -24.47 45.32
C THR A 245 -8.71 -24.19 43.93
N SER A 246 -9.85 -24.82 43.70
CA SER A 246 -10.81 -24.67 42.62
C SER A 246 -11.43 -23.27 42.51
N SER A 247 -11.66 -22.81 41.29
CA SER A 247 -12.88 -22.06 40.96
C SER A 247 -13.24 -22.29 39.50
N SER A 248 -14.30 -23.06 39.32
CA SER A 248 -15.05 -23.25 38.08
C SER A 248 -15.74 -21.94 37.69
N ASP A 249 -15.49 -21.44 36.48
CA ASP A 249 -16.42 -20.50 35.85
C ASP A 249 -16.80 -20.92 34.43
N THR A 250 -18.11 -20.88 34.25
CA THR A 250 -18.94 -21.40 33.18
C THR A 250 -18.72 -20.60 31.89
N THR A 251 -18.28 -21.26 30.82
CA THR A 251 -18.20 -20.65 29.48
C THR A 251 -19.44 -21.04 28.67
N THR A 252 -20.31 -20.08 28.41
CA THR A 252 -21.36 -20.17 27.38
C THR A 252 -20.74 -19.94 25.99
N PRO A 253 -21.14 -20.68 24.94
CA PRO A 253 -20.61 -20.48 23.59
C PRO A 253 -21.19 -19.18 22.99
N SER A 254 -20.34 -18.19 22.75
CA SER A 254 -20.74 -17.00 22.00
C SER A 254 -20.77 -17.31 20.50
N THR A 255 -21.87 -16.88 19.90
CA THR A 255 -22.14 -16.93 18.47
C THR A 255 -21.16 -16.00 17.74
N TYR A 256 -20.49 -16.50 16.70
CA TYR A 256 -19.69 -15.70 15.77
C TYR A 256 -20.55 -14.63 15.10
N GLY A 257 -20.52 -13.41 15.65
CA GLY A 257 -20.99 -12.20 15.00
C GLY A 257 -19.83 -11.53 14.29
N PHE A 258 -19.91 -11.42 12.97
CA PHE A 258 -19.05 -10.56 12.16
C PHE A 258 -19.19 -9.10 12.64
N GLY A 259 -18.25 -8.66 13.47
CA GLY A 259 -18.16 -7.29 13.94
C GLY A 259 -17.47 -6.43 12.89
N THR A 260 -18.19 -5.45 12.33
CA THR A 260 -17.57 -4.33 11.62
C THR A 260 -16.74 -3.53 12.61
N TYR A 261 -15.40 -3.59 12.48
CA TYR A 261 -14.50 -2.77 13.27
C TYR A 261 -14.66 -1.30 12.88
N THR A 262 -15.40 -0.53 13.69
CA THR A 262 -15.30 0.94 13.66
C THR A 262 -13.95 1.33 14.23
N TYR A 263 -13.00 1.64 13.34
CA TYR A 263 -11.69 2.19 13.70
C TYR A 263 -11.89 3.55 14.38
N ASN A 264 -11.56 3.65 15.66
CA ASN A 264 -11.64 4.90 16.41
C ASN A 264 -10.30 5.64 16.24
N ASN A 265 -10.24 6.53 15.26
CA ASN A 265 -9.03 7.27 14.87
C ASN A 265 -8.79 8.50 15.78
N SER A 266 -8.59 8.28 17.09
CA SER A 266 -8.53 9.35 18.09
C SER A 266 -7.14 9.95 18.35
N ASN A 267 -6.10 9.58 17.59
CA ASN A 267 -4.73 10.09 17.80
C ASN A 267 -4.28 11.19 16.83
N TRP A 268 -5.16 11.69 15.96
CA TRP A 268 -4.85 12.84 15.11
C TRP A 268 -5.50 14.11 15.68
N PRO A 269 -4.85 15.29 15.57
CA PRO A 269 -5.50 16.54 15.91
C PRO A 269 -6.76 16.68 15.05
N SER A 270 -7.91 16.50 15.67
CA SER A 270 -9.22 16.53 15.03
C SER A 270 -9.48 17.93 14.49
N SER A 271 -9.12 18.20 13.24
CA SER A 271 -9.66 19.34 12.50
C SER A 271 -11.10 19.03 12.18
N ASN A 272 -11.99 19.58 13.02
CA ASN A 272 -13.43 19.56 12.86
C ASN A 272 -13.83 20.32 11.59
N SER A 273 -13.86 19.64 10.43
CA SER A 273 -14.41 20.17 9.19
C SER A 273 -15.41 19.18 8.60
N GLY A 274 -16.60 19.13 9.21
CA GLY A 274 -17.78 18.52 8.62
C GLY A 274 -18.22 19.33 7.40
N GLY A 275 -17.68 19.00 6.24
CA GLY A 275 -18.11 19.50 4.94
C GLY A 275 -18.52 18.32 4.06
N SER A 276 -19.81 18.00 4.03
CA SER A 276 -20.36 17.04 3.08
C SER A 276 -20.21 17.57 1.65
N PHE A 277 -19.20 17.10 0.92
CA PHE A 277 -19.08 17.39 -0.52
C PHE A 277 -20.08 16.53 -1.28
N ASN A 278 -21.20 17.13 -1.65
CA ASN A 278 -22.20 16.54 -2.51
C ASN A 278 -21.78 16.77 -3.97
N PHE A 279 -21.28 15.74 -4.65
CA PHE A 279 -21.04 15.79 -6.09
C PHE A 279 -22.40 15.77 -6.82
N GLY A 280 -22.91 16.97 -7.13
CA GLY A 280 -24.07 17.15 -7.98
C GLY A 280 -23.79 16.66 -9.40
N SER A 281 -24.23 15.45 -9.72
CA SER A 281 -24.26 14.93 -11.08
C SER A 281 -25.46 15.54 -11.81
N SER A 282 -25.23 16.47 -12.75
CA SER A 282 -26.21 16.91 -13.75
C SER A 282 -25.50 17.65 -14.89
N GLY A 283 -25.20 16.93 -15.96
CA GLY A 283 -24.78 17.48 -17.24
C GLY A 283 -25.27 16.58 -18.36
N SER A 284 -26.54 16.74 -18.74
CA SER A 284 -27.12 16.06 -19.90
C SER A 284 -26.51 16.64 -21.19
N ILE A 285 -25.68 15.86 -21.87
CA ILE A 285 -25.20 16.15 -23.22
C ILE A 285 -26.37 15.94 -24.19
N GLN A 286 -26.83 17.02 -24.82
CA GLN A 286 -27.78 16.96 -25.92
C GLN A 286 -27.04 16.58 -27.21
N ASP A 287 -27.33 15.38 -27.73
CA ASP A 287 -26.96 14.95 -29.08
C ASP A 287 -27.69 15.81 -30.14
N GLY A 288 -26.94 16.70 -30.78
CA GLY A 288 -27.38 17.46 -31.95
C GLY A 288 -27.14 16.68 -33.24
N SER A 289 -28.07 15.80 -33.61
CA SER A 289 -28.07 15.12 -34.91
C SER A 289 -28.80 15.97 -35.96
N SER A 290 -28.05 16.72 -36.77
CA SER A 290 -28.58 17.41 -37.96
C SER A 290 -28.28 16.58 -39.21
N ALA A 291 -29.27 15.82 -39.67
CA ALA A 291 -29.28 15.20 -40.99
C ALA A 291 -29.91 16.17 -42.00
N ASN A 292 -29.11 16.69 -42.94
CA ASN A 292 -29.63 17.37 -44.13
C ASN A 292 -29.73 16.35 -45.27
N HIS A 293 -30.95 15.87 -45.51
CA HIS A 293 -31.36 15.30 -46.79
C HIS A 293 -32.14 16.39 -47.54
N SER A 294 -31.57 16.89 -48.64
CA SER A 294 -32.32 17.66 -49.64
C SER A 294 -32.18 16.95 -50.98
N ILE A 295 -33.28 16.34 -51.40
CA ILE A 295 -33.56 15.90 -52.76
C ILE A 295 -34.30 17.05 -53.43
N SER A 296 -33.73 17.60 -54.49
CA SER A 296 -34.39 18.14 -55.71
C SER A 296 -33.30 18.54 -56.69
#